data_AF-A0A1E1KWE4-F1
#
_entry.id   AF-A0A1E1KWE4-F1
#
_cell.length_a   1.000
_cell.length_b   1.000
_cell.length_c   1.000
_cell.angle_alpha   90.00
_cell.angle_beta   90.00
_cell.angle_gamma   90.00
#
_symmetry.space_group_name_H-M   'P 1'
#
loop_
_entity.id
_entity.type
_entity.pdbx_description
1 polymer ?
#
loop_
_entity_poly.entity_id
_entity_poly.type
_entity_poly.pdbx_seq_one_letter_code
_entity_poly.pdbx_strand_id
1 'polypeptide(L)'
;MALPRTETLKDHYPWTQAPLVSCAPMRLIATCPLASAVSRAGGLGFLGAGTDVSTLSDLLKEATTSFEESPLANTPDGVLPLGVGFICWGADLSRTLSAIEAAPLKPVAAWLFAPQDPKELVSWSEGIRKSSNGKTKIWIQVGTVASAIDVAKSCKPDVLVIQGADAGGHGLAQSSSIISLLPECADSLACEGFEGIPLIATGGIMDGRGVAAALMLGASGVCMGTRFLASPEAVISEGYRKAVVDASDGGVTTARTTVYDKARGTHGWPGIYNGRAVLNQSYWDSQKGMTEEENAKLYEEAAKKGDQGWGETGRMTTYAGTGVGLVKKVMPAGEIVKEVLRDSAQRLSKSGPKN
;
A
#
# COMPACT_ATOMS: atom_id res chain seq x y z
N MET A 1 16.82 -22.25 -8.20
CA MET A 1 15.53 -22.90 -7.91
C MET A 1 14.74 -21.92 -7.05
N ALA A 2 13.85 -21.12 -7.66
CA ALA A 2 13.13 -20.00 -7.00
C ALA A 2 11.61 -20.27 -6.93
N LEU A 3 11.23 -21.50 -6.58
CA LEU A 3 9.91 -22.06 -6.93
C LEU A 3 8.83 -22.09 -5.82
N PRO A 4 9.09 -22.12 -4.49
CA PRO A 4 8.01 -22.26 -3.51
C PRO A 4 7.10 -21.02 -3.35
N ARG A 5 7.67 -19.82 -3.16
CA ARG A 5 6.91 -18.60 -2.81
C ARG A 5 5.93 -18.16 -3.90
N THR A 6 6.37 -18.24 -5.15
CA THR A 6 5.60 -17.79 -6.32
C THR A 6 4.41 -18.71 -6.59
N GLU A 7 4.58 -20.02 -6.38
CA GLU A 7 3.49 -21.00 -6.46
C GLU A 7 2.43 -20.71 -5.39
N THR A 8 2.82 -20.44 -4.14
CA THR A 8 1.88 -20.08 -3.07
C THR A 8 1.05 -18.82 -3.39
N LEU A 9 1.66 -17.78 -3.98
CA LEU A 9 0.91 -16.60 -4.42
C LEU A 9 -0.08 -16.93 -5.54
N LYS A 10 0.30 -17.79 -6.49
CA LYS A 10 -0.58 -18.18 -7.59
C LYS A 10 -1.77 -19.02 -7.11
N ASP A 11 -1.55 -19.88 -6.10
CA ASP A 11 -2.60 -20.68 -5.47
C ASP A 11 -3.62 -19.80 -4.74
N HIS A 12 -3.13 -18.78 -4.02
CA HIS A 12 -3.99 -17.84 -3.29
C HIS A 12 -4.69 -16.83 -4.21
N TYR A 13 -4.04 -16.41 -5.30
CA TYR A 13 -4.51 -15.35 -6.20
C TYR A 13 -4.46 -15.80 -7.68
N PRO A 14 -5.27 -16.80 -8.08
CA PRO A 14 -5.14 -17.49 -9.37
C PRO A 14 -5.35 -16.63 -10.63
N TRP A 15 -6.04 -15.50 -10.54
CA TRP A 15 -6.21 -14.57 -11.67
C TRP A 15 -4.97 -13.69 -11.93
N THR A 16 -4.05 -13.61 -10.97
CA THR A 16 -2.91 -12.69 -11.04
C THR A 16 -1.82 -13.17 -11.99
N GLN A 17 -1.08 -12.25 -12.58
CA GLN A 17 0.13 -12.53 -13.35
C GLN A 17 1.36 -12.45 -12.43
N ALA A 18 2.41 -13.19 -12.78
CA ALA A 18 3.68 -13.13 -12.07
C ALA A 18 4.65 -12.16 -12.79
N PRO A 19 5.41 -11.34 -12.05
CA PRO A 19 5.37 -11.17 -10.59
C PRO A 19 4.08 -10.52 -10.10
N LEU A 20 3.67 -10.79 -8.86
CA LEU A 20 2.47 -10.16 -8.32
C LEU A 20 2.65 -8.63 -8.24
N VAL A 21 1.71 -7.88 -8.80
CA VAL A 21 1.65 -6.42 -8.70
C VAL A 21 0.37 -6.05 -7.96
N SER A 22 0.49 -5.34 -6.83
CA SER A 22 -0.66 -4.83 -6.08
C SER A 22 -0.68 -3.30 -6.01
N CYS A 23 -1.88 -2.73 -5.84
CA CYS A 23 -1.98 -1.36 -5.37
C CYS A 23 -1.99 -1.32 -3.83
N ALA A 24 -1.48 -0.25 -3.24
CA ALA A 24 -1.54 -0.05 -1.80
C ALA A 24 -2.98 0.26 -1.34
N PRO A 25 -3.40 -0.21 -0.13
CA PRO A 25 -4.66 0.23 0.49
C PRO A 25 -4.55 1.68 0.95
N MET A 26 -4.86 2.62 0.06
CA MET A 26 -4.78 4.05 0.33
C MET A 26 -6.15 4.54 0.85
N ARG A 27 -6.23 4.88 2.15
CA ARG A 27 -7.48 5.30 2.80
C ARG A 27 -8.15 6.45 2.03
N LEU A 28 -9.46 6.30 1.73
CA LEU A 28 -10.29 7.21 0.92
C LEU A 28 -9.89 7.35 -0.57
N ILE A 29 -8.76 6.79 -0.98
CA ILE A 29 -8.22 6.94 -2.35
C ILE A 29 -8.42 5.66 -3.16
N ALA A 30 -8.07 4.52 -2.57
CA ALA A 30 -8.21 3.20 -3.16
C ALA A 30 -9.59 2.63 -2.81
N THR A 31 -10.58 2.96 -3.65
CA THR A 31 -11.95 2.45 -3.58
C THR A 31 -12.18 1.41 -4.69
N CYS A 32 -13.42 0.96 -4.87
CA CYS A 32 -13.77 -0.10 -5.83
C CYS A 32 -13.24 0.15 -7.26
N PRO A 33 -13.33 1.36 -7.86
CA PRO A 33 -12.79 1.62 -9.18
C PRO A 33 -11.30 1.28 -9.31
N LEU A 34 -10.44 1.78 -8.41
CA LEU A 34 -9.01 1.52 -8.47
C LEU A 34 -8.70 0.05 -8.22
N ALA A 35 -9.24 -0.51 -7.14
CA ALA A 35 -8.92 -1.86 -6.73
C ALA A 35 -9.40 -2.89 -7.78
N SER A 36 -10.62 -2.72 -8.33
CA SER A 36 -11.15 -3.60 -9.37
C SER A 36 -10.38 -3.48 -10.70
N ALA A 37 -9.96 -2.26 -11.11
CA ALA A 37 -9.15 -2.07 -12.31
C ALA A 37 -7.80 -2.79 -12.21
N VAL A 38 -7.16 -2.77 -11.03
CA VAL A 38 -5.91 -3.48 -10.78
C VAL A 38 -6.11 -5.00 -10.83
N SER A 39 -7.14 -5.52 -10.15
CA SER A 39 -7.41 -6.97 -10.15
C SER A 39 -7.75 -7.50 -11.54
N ARG A 40 -8.60 -6.79 -12.29
CA ARG A 40 -8.97 -7.18 -13.67
C ARG A 40 -7.80 -7.14 -14.65
N ALA A 41 -6.76 -6.36 -14.37
CA ALA A 41 -5.55 -6.30 -15.19
C ALA A 41 -4.53 -7.40 -14.87
N GLY A 42 -4.85 -8.32 -13.95
CA GLY A 42 -3.95 -9.38 -13.51
C GLY A 42 -3.05 -8.98 -12.34
N GLY A 43 -3.34 -7.87 -11.66
CA GLY A 43 -2.76 -7.52 -10.36
C GLY A 43 -3.65 -7.95 -9.19
N LEU A 44 -3.34 -7.46 -7.98
CA LEU A 44 -4.19 -7.58 -6.80
C LEU A 44 -4.57 -6.18 -6.28
N GLY A 45 -5.83 -5.82 -6.42
CA GLY A 45 -6.37 -4.57 -5.88
C GLY A 45 -6.62 -4.65 -4.37
N PHE A 46 -6.42 -3.52 -3.68
CA PHE A 46 -6.77 -3.37 -2.27
C PHE A 46 -7.67 -2.15 -2.06
N LEU A 47 -8.75 -2.33 -1.31
CA LEU A 47 -9.57 -1.25 -0.75
C LEU A 47 -8.87 -0.65 0.47
N GLY A 48 -8.92 0.67 0.63
CA GLY A 48 -8.37 1.37 1.79
C GLY A 48 -9.44 1.70 2.83
N ALA A 49 -9.78 0.75 3.72
CA ALA A 49 -10.69 1.03 4.85
C ALA A 49 -10.03 1.97 5.88
N GLY A 50 -8.75 1.77 6.18
CA GLY A 50 -8.00 2.63 7.10
C GLY A 50 -8.44 2.44 8.56
N THR A 51 -8.62 3.54 9.29
CA THR A 51 -9.02 3.53 10.71
C THR A 51 -10.53 3.53 10.90
N ASP A 52 -11.30 4.09 9.96
CA ASP A 52 -12.76 4.14 10.05
C ASP A 52 -13.36 3.00 9.23
N VAL A 53 -13.79 1.95 9.95
CA VAL A 53 -14.40 0.76 9.35
C VAL A 53 -15.92 0.85 9.31
N SER A 54 -16.49 2.04 9.51
CA SER A 54 -17.93 2.20 9.58
C SER A 54 -18.67 1.87 8.29
N THR A 55 -18.01 2.13 7.16
CA THR A 55 -18.50 1.91 5.79
C THR A 55 -17.96 0.61 5.17
N LEU A 56 -17.24 -0.23 5.93
CA LEU A 56 -16.60 -1.43 5.40
C LEU A 56 -17.61 -2.39 4.74
N SER A 57 -18.77 -2.60 5.37
CA SER A 57 -19.82 -3.45 4.81
C SER A 57 -20.33 -2.95 3.46
N ASP A 58 -20.41 -1.63 3.28
CA ASP A 58 -20.88 -1.02 2.03
C ASP A 58 -19.81 -1.11 0.94
N LEU A 59 -18.55 -0.87 1.29
CA LEU A 59 -17.41 -1.08 0.39
C LEU A 59 -17.33 -2.53 -0.12
N LEU A 60 -17.55 -3.51 0.76
CA LEU A 60 -17.56 -4.92 0.39
C LEU A 60 -18.75 -5.30 -0.49
N LYS A 61 -19.93 -4.72 -0.25
CA LYS A 61 -21.12 -4.92 -1.09
C LYS A 61 -20.94 -4.32 -2.48
N GLU A 62 -20.49 -3.07 -2.57
CA GLU A 62 -20.19 -2.40 -3.84
C GLU A 62 -19.20 -3.21 -4.67
N ALA A 63 -18.10 -3.64 -4.04
CA ALA A 63 -17.12 -4.49 -4.68
C ALA A 63 -17.68 -5.85 -5.12
N THR A 64 -18.52 -6.48 -4.31
CA THR A 64 -19.19 -7.74 -4.67
C THR A 64 -20.03 -7.56 -5.94
N THR A 65 -20.90 -6.56 -5.97
CA THR A 65 -21.75 -6.26 -7.13
C THR A 65 -20.92 -6.01 -8.39
N SER A 66 -19.82 -5.23 -8.29
CA SER A 66 -18.91 -4.98 -9.42
C SER A 66 -18.30 -6.26 -10.00
N PHE A 67 -18.02 -7.27 -9.17
CA PHE A 67 -17.48 -8.55 -9.62
C PHE A 67 -18.55 -9.58 -10.00
N GLU A 68 -19.79 -9.42 -9.56
CA GLU A 68 -20.92 -10.20 -10.07
C GLU A 68 -21.29 -9.75 -11.49
N GLU A 69 -21.27 -8.44 -11.76
CA GLU A 69 -21.53 -7.86 -13.09
C GLU A 69 -20.42 -8.17 -14.11
N SER A 70 -19.17 -8.17 -13.65
CA SER A 70 -18.01 -8.49 -14.49
C SER A 70 -17.07 -9.46 -13.74
N PRO A 71 -17.38 -10.77 -13.74
CA PRO A 71 -16.61 -11.78 -13.05
C PRO A 71 -15.18 -11.90 -13.56
N LEU A 72 -14.26 -12.22 -12.64
CA LEU A 72 -12.86 -12.47 -12.95
C LEU A 72 -12.63 -13.99 -13.02
N ALA A 73 -12.13 -14.47 -14.15
CA ALA A 73 -11.88 -15.89 -14.36
C ALA A 73 -10.93 -16.48 -13.31
N ASN A 74 -11.16 -17.75 -12.96
CA ASN A 74 -10.41 -18.51 -11.96
C ASN A 74 -10.51 -17.98 -10.51
N THR A 75 -11.42 -17.05 -10.21
CA THR A 75 -11.68 -16.63 -8.82
C THR A 75 -12.27 -17.80 -8.03
N PRO A 76 -11.73 -18.16 -6.85
CA PRO A 76 -12.31 -19.22 -6.02
C PRO A 76 -13.72 -18.91 -5.52
N ASP A 77 -14.51 -19.94 -5.27
CA ASP A 77 -15.89 -19.80 -4.80
C ASP A 77 -15.99 -19.04 -3.46
N GLY A 78 -16.90 -18.08 -3.39
CA GLY A 78 -17.14 -17.27 -2.20
C GLY A 78 -16.01 -16.27 -1.87
N VAL A 79 -15.08 -16.04 -2.80
CA VAL A 79 -13.98 -15.08 -2.66
C VAL A 79 -14.24 -13.84 -3.52
N LEU A 80 -14.03 -12.68 -2.92
CA LEU A 80 -13.97 -11.40 -3.62
C LEU A 80 -12.52 -11.19 -4.07
N PRO A 81 -12.23 -10.98 -5.37
CA PRO A 81 -10.87 -10.91 -5.92
C PRO A 81 -10.18 -9.56 -5.65
N LEU A 82 -10.28 -9.09 -4.41
CA LEU A 82 -9.76 -7.85 -3.87
C LEU A 82 -9.38 -8.05 -2.40
N GLY A 83 -8.34 -7.35 -1.96
CA GLY A 83 -8.03 -7.23 -0.54
C GLY A 83 -8.63 -5.97 0.09
N VAL A 84 -8.55 -5.88 1.41
CA VAL A 84 -8.90 -4.68 2.19
C VAL A 84 -7.77 -4.38 3.18
N GLY A 85 -7.37 -3.11 3.30
CA GLY A 85 -6.35 -2.67 4.25
C GLY A 85 -6.89 -1.87 5.42
N PHE A 86 -6.32 -2.16 6.58
CA PHE A 86 -6.70 -1.63 7.89
C PHE A 86 -5.51 -0.94 8.54
N ILE A 87 -5.80 0.19 9.21
CA ILE A 87 -4.85 0.87 10.09
C ILE A 87 -5.24 0.47 11.52
N CYS A 88 -4.53 -0.53 12.04
CA CYS A 88 -4.95 -1.34 13.19
C CYS A 88 -5.03 -0.55 14.50
N TRP A 89 -4.25 0.52 14.69
CA TRP A 89 -4.33 1.35 15.90
C TRP A 89 -5.69 2.06 16.04
N GLY A 90 -6.39 2.33 14.94
CA GLY A 90 -7.66 3.08 14.96
C GLY A 90 -8.87 2.27 14.53
N ALA A 91 -8.68 1.17 13.79
CA ALA A 91 -9.76 0.33 13.31
C ALA A 91 -10.38 -0.52 14.44
N ASP A 92 -11.71 -0.54 14.52
CA ASP A 92 -12.42 -1.41 15.45
C ASP A 92 -12.39 -2.87 14.96
N LEU A 93 -11.71 -3.73 15.71
CA LEU A 93 -11.56 -5.15 15.36
C LEU A 93 -12.92 -5.85 15.29
N SER A 94 -13.76 -5.73 16.32
CA SER A 94 -15.05 -6.43 16.40
C SER A 94 -15.96 -6.10 15.22
N ARG A 95 -16.08 -4.81 14.89
CA ARG A 95 -16.85 -4.33 13.73
C ARG A 95 -16.27 -4.83 12.42
N THR A 96 -14.95 -4.87 12.31
CA THR A 96 -14.27 -5.42 11.13
C THR A 96 -14.59 -6.91 10.93
N LEU A 97 -14.50 -7.70 12.01
CA LEU A 97 -14.79 -9.13 11.98
C LEU A 97 -16.25 -9.40 11.57
N SER A 98 -17.20 -8.65 12.15
CA SER A 98 -18.62 -8.76 11.81
C SER A 98 -18.91 -8.37 10.36
N ALA A 99 -18.26 -7.33 9.83
CA ALA A 99 -18.41 -6.93 8.42
C ALA A 99 -17.85 -8.00 7.47
N ILE A 100 -16.68 -8.57 7.76
CA ILE A 100 -16.09 -9.66 6.97
C ILE A 100 -16.98 -10.90 7.03
N GLU A 101 -17.49 -11.27 8.20
CA GLU A 101 -18.38 -12.42 8.40
C GLU A 101 -19.71 -12.26 7.65
N ALA A 102 -20.28 -11.05 7.63
CA ALA A 102 -21.52 -10.75 6.92
C ALA A 102 -21.35 -10.53 5.40
N ALA A 103 -20.13 -10.33 4.92
CA ALA A 103 -19.88 -10.05 3.50
C ALA A 103 -20.32 -11.24 2.61
N PRO A 104 -21.02 -11.00 1.48
CA PRO A 104 -21.46 -12.07 0.58
C PRO A 104 -20.29 -12.85 -0.01
N LEU A 105 -19.25 -12.14 -0.45
CA LEU A 105 -17.96 -12.69 -0.85
C LEU A 105 -16.88 -12.21 0.13
N LYS A 106 -15.97 -13.10 0.52
CA LYS A 106 -14.90 -12.76 1.47
C LYS A 106 -13.75 -12.08 0.73
N PRO A 107 -13.23 -10.92 1.19
CA PRO A 107 -12.05 -10.33 0.57
C PRO A 107 -10.90 -11.33 0.59
N VAL A 108 -10.19 -11.51 -0.53
CA VAL A 108 -9.14 -12.52 -0.64
C VAL A 108 -7.96 -12.23 0.29
N ALA A 109 -7.76 -10.97 0.66
CA ALA A 109 -6.66 -10.56 1.53
C ALA A 109 -7.08 -9.48 2.53
N ALA A 110 -6.51 -9.54 3.73
CA ALA A 110 -6.56 -8.47 4.72
C ALA A 110 -5.14 -7.94 4.95
N TRP A 111 -4.95 -6.65 4.69
CA TRP A 111 -3.69 -5.95 4.90
C TRP A 111 -3.70 -5.26 6.26
N LEU A 112 -2.86 -5.73 7.17
CA LEU A 112 -2.74 -5.21 8.52
C LEU A 112 -1.52 -4.29 8.61
N PHE A 113 -1.75 -3.05 9.06
CA PHE A 113 -0.69 -2.05 9.19
C PHE A 113 -0.87 -1.21 10.47
N ALA A 114 0.26 -0.85 11.08
CA ALA A 114 0.35 0.07 12.21
C ALA A 114 -0.61 -0.27 13.36
N PRO A 115 -0.39 -1.40 14.07
CA PRO A 115 -1.10 -1.66 15.33
C PRO A 115 -0.63 -0.68 16.42
N GLN A 116 -1.41 -0.55 17.50
CA GLN A 116 -0.99 0.22 18.67
C GLN A 116 0.05 -0.58 19.47
N ASP A 117 -0.22 -1.86 19.69
CA ASP A 117 0.71 -2.86 20.22
C ASP A 117 0.89 -3.98 19.17
N PRO A 118 2.12 -4.33 18.76
CA PRO A 118 2.37 -5.44 17.83
C PRO A 118 1.64 -6.74 18.16
N LYS A 119 1.37 -7.03 19.44
CA LYS A 119 0.63 -8.23 19.88
C LYS A 119 -0.81 -8.27 19.37
N GLU A 120 -1.42 -7.13 19.10
CA GLU A 120 -2.78 -7.04 18.55
C GLU A 120 -2.89 -7.74 17.19
N LEU A 121 -1.79 -7.78 16.43
CA LEU A 121 -1.76 -8.43 15.11
C LEU A 121 -2.13 -9.92 15.18
N VAL A 122 -1.89 -10.58 16.31
CA VAL A 122 -2.32 -11.97 16.54
C VAL A 122 -3.85 -12.04 16.54
N SER A 123 -4.52 -11.22 17.35
CA SER A 123 -5.98 -11.16 17.43
C SER A 123 -6.62 -10.76 16.10
N TRP A 124 -6.02 -9.81 15.39
CA TRP A 124 -6.44 -9.44 14.04
C TRP A 124 -6.35 -10.61 13.06
N SER A 125 -5.20 -11.29 13.03
CA SER A 125 -4.95 -12.40 12.10
C SER A 125 -5.87 -13.60 12.36
N GLU A 126 -6.02 -14.00 13.63
CA GLU A 126 -6.87 -15.12 14.02
C GLU A 126 -8.36 -14.80 13.82
N GLY A 127 -8.78 -13.60 14.21
CA GLY A 127 -10.15 -13.13 14.05
C GLY A 127 -10.58 -13.13 12.59
N ILE A 128 -9.77 -12.56 11.69
CA ILE A 128 -10.09 -12.49 10.26
C ILE A 128 -10.14 -13.88 9.63
N ARG A 129 -9.20 -14.77 9.97
CA ARG A 129 -9.23 -16.17 9.49
C ARG A 129 -10.51 -16.87 9.92
N LYS A 130 -10.94 -16.68 11.17
CA LYS A 130 -12.19 -17.24 11.69
C LYS A 130 -13.40 -16.66 10.96
N SER A 131 -13.56 -15.33 10.92
CA SER A 131 -14.71 -14.66 10.29
C SER A 131 -14.83 -14.89 8.78
N SER A 132 -13.72 -15.18 8.10
CA SER A 132 -13.70 -15.51 6.67
C SER A 132 -13.76 -17.01 6.37
N ASN A 133 -13.80 -17.88 7.38
CA ASN A 133 -13.65 -19.34 7.23
C ASN A 133 -12.40 -19.72 6.41
N GLY A 134 -11.28 -19.03 6.68
CA GLY A 134 -9.98 -19.25 6.03
C GLY A 134 -9.86 -18.71 4.60
N LYS A 135 -10.89 -18.04 4.05
CA LYS A 135 -10.87 -17.50 2.69
C LYS A 135 -10.00 -16.23 2.56
N THR A 136 -9.85 -15.47 3.64
CA THR A 136 -9.05 -14.23 3.64
C THR A 136 -7.63 -14.51 4.10
N LYS A 137 -6.66 -14.21 3.24
CA LYS A 137 -5.22 -14.33 3.49
C LYS A 137 -4.69 -13.12 4.24
N ILE A 138 -3.76 -13.34 5.16
CA ILE A 138 -3.25 -12.27 6.03
C ILE A 138 -1.96 -11.69 5.44
N TRP A 139 -2.02 -10.41 5.07
CA TRP A 139 -0.89 -9.59 4.64
C TRP A 139 -0.50 -8.68 5.78
N ILE A 140 0.75 -8.74 6.26
CA ILE A 140 1.21 -7.86 7.34
C ILE A 140 2.35 -6.99 6.83
N GLN A 141 2.18 -5.68 6.98
CA GLN A 141 3.18 -4.69 6.59
C GLN A 141 4.15 -4.41 7.74
N VAL A 142 5.43 -4.57 7.45
CA VAL A 142 6.55 -4.39 8.39
C VAL A 142 7.61 -3.48 7.78
N GLY A 143 8.38 -2.81 8.64
CA GLY A 143 9.40 -1.82 8.23
C GLY A 143 10.80 -2.08 8.79
N THR A 144 11.00 -3.17 9.54
CA THR A 144 12.29 -3.61 10.10
C THR A 144 12.41 -5.13 10.06
N VAL A 145 13.65 -5.63 10.04
CA VAL A 145 13.96 -7.07 10.14
C VAL A 145 13.38 -7.69 11.40
N ALA A 146 13.55 -7.04 12.55
CA ALA A 146 13.02 -7.52 13.82
C ALA A 146 11.49 -7.70 13.77
N SER A 147 10.76 -6.70 13.26
CA SER A 147 9.31 -6.81 13.12
C SER A 147 8.88 -7.90 12.13
N ALA A 148 9.65 -8.14 11.06
CA ALA A 148 9.38 -9.23 10.12
C ALA A 148 9.48 -10.60 10.80
N ILE A 149 10.54 -10.84 11.58
CA ILE A 149 10.75 -12.09 12.33
C ILE A 149 9.67 -12.28 13.40
N ASP A 150 9.40 -11.24 14.19
CA ASP A 150 8.42 -11.30 15.27
C ASP A 150 7.01 -11.61 14.76
N VAL A 151 6.61 -10.95 13.66
CA VAL A 151 5.32 -11.20 13.00
C VAL A 151 5.28 -12.59 12.36
N ALA A 152 6.36 -13.05 11.73
CA ALA A 152 6.43 -14.40 11.16
C ALA A 152 6.18 -15.47 12.24
N LYS A 153 6.81 -15.33 13.42
CA LYS A 153 6.67 -16.24 14.56
C LYS A 153 5.27 -16.20 15.18
N SER A 154 4.75 -14.99 15.42
CA SER A 154 3.54 -14.79 16.22
C SER A 154 2.24 -14.88 15.41
N CYS A 155 2.22 -14.35 14.18
CA CYS A 155 0.99 -14.16 13.40
C CYS A 155 0.86 -15.16 12.24
N LYS A 156 1.98 -15.81 11.84
CA LYS A 156 2.05 -16.73 10.70
C LYS A 156 1.40 -16.11 9.44
N PRO A 157 1.86 -14.94 8.97
CA PRO A 157 1.23 -14.26 7.85
C PRO A 157 1.31 -15.10 6.57
N ASP A 158 0.31 -14.96 5.71
CA ASP A 158 0.32 -15.56 4.37
C ASP A 158 1.24 -14.77 3.43
N VAL A 159 1.45 -13.47 3.70
CA VAL A 159 2.35 -12.57 2.97
C VAL A 159 2.94 -11.53 3.93
N LEU A 160 4.25 -11.25 3.81
CA LEU A 160 4.87 -10.09 4.44
C LEU A 160 5.07 -8.98 3.42
N VAL A 161 4.63 -7.77 3.76
CA VAL A 161 4.89 -6.58 2.96
C VAL A 161 6.03 -5.80 3.60
N ILE A 162 7.17 -5.75 2.91
CA ILE A 162 8.37 -5.06 3.37
C ILE A 162 8.32 -3.61 2.86
N GLN A 163 8.06 -2.66 3.75
CA GLN A 163 8.00 -1.23 3.43
C GLN A 163 9.32 -0.54 3.73
N GLY A 164 10.00 -0.04 2.69
CA GLY A 164 11.16 0.82 2.84
C GLY A 164 10.80 2.30 3.08
N ALA A 165 11.78 3.07 3.56
CA ALA A 165 11.67 4.51 3.85
C ALA A 165 11.27 5.37 2.63
N ASP A 166 11.40 4.80 1.42
CA ASP A 166 11.03 5.37 0.12
C ASP A 166 9.52 5.51 -0.09
N ALA A 167 8.71 4.77 0.66
CA ALA A 167 7.25 4.77 0.52
C ALA A 167 6.63 6.13 0.84
N GLY A 168 5.58 6.48 0.10
CA GLY A 168 4.71 7.61 0.41
C GLY A 168 3.72 7.29 1.52
N GLY A 169 3.14 8.32 2.14
CA GLY A 169 2.20 8.13 3.25
C GLY A 169 2.87 7.58 4.49
N HIS A 170 2.09 6.98 5.40
CA HIS A 170 2.58 6.52 6.69
C HIS A 170 3.47 5.28 6.61
N GLY A 171 4.46 5.26 7.49
CA GLY A 171 5.51 4.26 7.62
C GLY A 171 6.39 4.62 8.80
N LEU A 172 7.35 3.76 9.15
CA LEU A 172 8.22 4.03 10.29
C LEU A 172 9.05 5.30 10.07
N ALA A 173 9.14 6.12 11.10
CA ALA A 173 9.91 7.36 11.09
C ALA A 173 11.41 7.09 10.89
N GLN A 174 11.90 5.98 11.45
CA GLN A 174 13.23 5.44 11.22
C GLN A 174 13.11 4.12 10.47
N SER A 175 13.65 4.08 9.24
CA SER A 175 13.60 2.89 8.39
C SER A 175 14.71 2.95 7.33
N SER A 176 15.11 1.78 6.84
CA SER A 176 16.05 1.62 5.73
C SER A 176 15.33 1.78 4.37
N SER A 177 16.08 2.12 3.32
CA SER A 177 15.56 2.04 1.95
C SER A 177 15.17 0.61 1.61
N ILE A 178 14.22 0.43 0.67
CA ILE A 178 13.81 -0.90 0.22
C ILE A 178 14.98 -1.73 -0.34
N ILE A 179 16.01 -1.07 -0.89
CA ILE A 179 17.18 -1.73 -1.48
C ILE A 179 17.96 -2.55 -0.45
N SER A 180 18.13 -2.04 0.78
CA SER A 180 18.84 -2.76 1.83
C SER A 180 17.90 -3.56 2.72
N LEU A 181 16.70 -3.04 3.02
CA LEU A 181 15.76 -3.68 3.93
C LEU A 181 15.26 -5.03 3.39
N LEU A 182 14.93 -5.10 2.10
CA LEU A 182 14.33 -6.30 1.52
C LEU A 182 15.25 -7.53 1.55
N PRO A 183 16.51 -7.49 1.06
CA PRO A 183 17.38 -8.66 1.14
C PRO A 183 17.74 -9.02 2.58
N GLU A 184 17.94 -8.03 3.47
CA GLU A 184 18.23 -8.28 4.88
C GLU A 184 17.07 -9.01 5.59
N CYS A 185 15.83 -8.60 5.33
CA CYS A 185 14.64 -9.31 5.78
C CYS A 185 14.55 -10.73 5.18
N ALA A 186 14.82 -10.88 3.89
CA ALA A 186 14.73 -12.17 3.20
C ALA A 186 15.72 -13.19 3.77
N ASP A 187 16.97 -12.80 3.96
CA ASP A 187 18.03 -13.65 4.51
C ASP A 187 17.74 -13.99 5.98
N SER A 188 17.35 -13.00 6.78
CA SER A 188 17.06 -13.21 8.20
C SER A 188 15.85 -14.12 8.42
N LEU A 189 14.79 -13.96 7.62
CA LEU A 189 13.63 -14.86 7.64
C LEU A 189 14.03 -16.29 7.25
N ALA A 190 14.93 -16.46 6.27
CA ALA A 190 15.42 -17.78 5.89
C ALA A 190 16.25 -18.43 7.01
N CYS A 191 17.12 -17.66 7.69
CA CYS A 191 17.87 -18.16 8.85
C CYS A 191 16.94 -18.62 9.99
N GLU A 192 15.77 -17.99 10.14
CA GLU A 192 14.77 -18.32 11.14
C GLU A 192 13.76 -19.40 10.68
N GLY A 193 13.91 -19.97 9.48
CA GLY A 193 13.04 -21.04 8.96
C GLY A 193 11.70 -20.55 8.38
N PHE A 194 11.63 -19.28 7.99
CA PHE A 194 10.45 -18.63 7.39
C PHE A 194 10.64 -18.31 5.90
N GLU A 195 11.56 -18.97 5.21
CA GLU A 195 11.84 -18.76 3.79
C GLU A 195 10.65 -19.08 2.87
N GLY A 196 9.60 -19.74 3.36
CA GLY A 196 8.38 -20.00 2.59
C GLY A 196 7.44 -18.80 2.46
N ILE A 197 7.57 -17.77 3.31
CA ILE A 197 6.65 -16.62 3.30
C ILE A 197 6.96 -15.72 2.08
N PRO A 198 6.00 -15.48 1.17
CA PRO A 198 6.18 -14.53 0.07
C PRO A 198 6.40 -13.11 0.59
N LEU A 199 7.38 -12.42 0.00
CA LEU A 199 7.71 -11.03 0.33
C LEU A 199 7.24 -10.09 -0.75
N ILE A 200 6.48 -9.06 -0.38
CA ILE A 200 6.04 -7.99 -1.28
C ILE A 200 6.81 -6.72 -0.96
N ALA A 201 7.57 -6.24 -1.94
CA ALA A 201 8.36 -5.03 -1.78
C ALA A 201 7.48 -3.78 -1.98
N THR A 202 7.61 -2.78 -1.11
CA THR A 202 6.93 -1.49 -1.29
C THR A 202 7.80 -0.31 -0.86
N GLY A 203 7.64 0.80 -1.57
CA GLY A 203 8.46 2.02 -1.44
C GLY A 203 9.40 2.23 -2.62
N GLY A 204 9.36 3.41 -3.25
CA GLY A 204 10.24 3.76 -4.37
C GLY A 204 9.95 3.07 -5.72
N ILE A 205 9.12 2.04 -5.76
CA ILE A 205 8.78 1.26 -6.97
C ILE A 205 7.67 1.97 -7.76
N MET A 206 7.97 2.40 -8.98
CA MET A 206 7.02 3.12 -9.85
C MET A 206 6.84 2.50 -11.23
N ASP A 207 7.81 1.71 -11.72
CA ASP A 207 7.79 1.14 -13.06
C ASP A 207 8.52 -0.21 -13.11
N GLY A 208 8.59 -0.83 -14.30
CA GLY A 208 9.21 -2.13 -14.50
C GLY A 208 10.68 -2.24 -14.06
N ARG A 209 11.44 -1.14 -13.93
CA ARG A 209 12.80 -1.14 -13.33
C ARG A 209 12.75 -1.52 -11.87
N GLY A 210 11.89 -0.82 -11.13
CA GLY A 210 11.71 -1.04 -9.71
C GLY A 210 11.19 -2.44 -9.44
N VAL A 211 10.27 -2.93 -10.29
CA VAL A 211 9.78 -4.31 -10.20
C VAL A 211 10.90 -5.32 -10.43
N ALA A 212 11.66 -5.19 -11.53
CA ALA A 212 12.78 -6.10 -11.80
C ALA A 212 13.83 -6.07 -10.68
N ALA A 213 14.18 -4.88 -10.17
CA ALA A 213 15.12 -4.74 -9.07
C ALA A 213 14.60 -5.41 -7.78
N ALA A 214 13.34 -5.19 -7.41
CA ALA A 214 12.74 -5.82 -6.23
C ALA A 214 12.75 -7.35 -6.31
N LEU A 215 12.51 -7.92 -7.50
CA LEU A 215 12.61 -9.37 -7.69
C LEU A 215 14.05 -9.88 -7.53
N MET A 216 15.04 -9.15 -8.05
CA MET A 216 16.45 -9.50 -7.86
C MET A 216 16.89 -9.41 -6.38
N LEU A 217 16.22 -8.57 -5.59
CA LEU A 217 16.44 -8.44 -4.15
C LEU A 217 15.69 -9.49 -3.31
N GLY A 218 14.93 -10.40 -3.94
CA GLY A 218 14.26 -11.51 -3.26
C GLY A 218 12.76 -11.34 -3.00
N ALA A 219 12.13 -10.31 -3.58
CA ALA A 219 10.67 -10.19 -3.54
C ALA A 219 9.97 -11.24 -4.43
N SER A 220 8.76 -11.62 -4.05
CA SER A 220 7.84 -12.43 -4.87
C SER A 220 6.85 -11.55 -5.67
N GLY A 221 6.80 -10.26 -5.33
CA GLY A 221 5.94 -9.27 -5.98
C GLY A 221 6.18 -7.87 -5.41
N VAL A 222 5.40 -6.92 -5.88
CA VAL A 222 5.52 -5.50 -5.50
C VAL A 222 4.18 -4.89 -5.17
N CYS A 223 4.19 -3.89 -4.29
CA CYS A 223 3.06 -3.01 -4.05
C CYS A 223 3.44 -1.58 -4.39
N MET A 224 2.65 -0.94 -5.25
CA MET A 224 2.83 0.46 -5.62
C MET A 224 1.71 1.31 -5.01
N GLY A 225 2.07 2.47 -4.45
CA GLY A 225 1.12 3.48 -3.97
C GLY A 225 1.11 4.69 -4.88
N THR A 226 2.19 5.47 -4.83
CA THR A 226 2.33 6.75 -5.56
C THR A 226 2.11 6.62 -7.07
N ARG A 227 2.54 5.52 -7.71
CA ARG A 227 2.27 5.29 -9.14
C ARG A 227 0.78 5.25 -9.46
N PHE A 228 -0.04 4.66 -8.59
CA PHE A 228 -1.49 4.57 -8.78
C PHE A 228 -2.23 5.86 -8.41
N LEU A 229 -1.61 6.79 -7.68
CA LEU A 229 -2.18 8.15 -7.50
C LEU A 229 -2.34 8.87 -8.84
N ALA A 230 -1.46 8.59 -9.81
CA ALA A 230 -1.58 9.09 -11.18
C ALA A 230 -2.46 8.19 -12.06
N SER A 231 -3.61 7.77 -11.54
CA SER A 231 -4.65 7.07 -12.29
C SER A 231 -5.99 7.82 -12.18
N PRO A 232 -6.86 7.74 -13.20
CA PRO A 232 -8.22 8.29 -13.10
C PRO A 232 -9.08 7.55 -12.08
N GLU A 233 -8.78 6.28 -11.77
CA GLU A 233 -9.54 5.47 -10.82
C GLU A 233 -9.23 5.79 -9.35
N ALA A 234 -8.10 6.45 -9.06
CA ALA A 234 -7.79 6.93 -7.71
C ALA A 234 -8.68 8.13 -7.33
N VAL A 235 -9.40 8.00 -6.21
CA VAL A 235 -10.28 9.06 -5.69
C VAL A 235 -9.45 10.13 -5.00
N ILE A 236 -9.00 11.11 -5.78
CA ILE A 236 -8.26 12.29 -5.33
C ILE A 236 -8.70 13.52 -6.13
N SER A 237 -8.46 14.72 -5.57
CA SER A 237 -8.65 15.97 -6.31
C SER A 237 -7.69 16.07 -7.49
N GLU A 238 -8.06 16.90 -8.47
CA GLU A 238 -7.19 17.17 -9.62
C GLU A 238 -5.89 17.85 -9.16
N GLY A 239 -5.97 18.77 -8.20
CA GLY A 239 -4.82 19.42 -7.59
C GLY A 239 -3.84 18.45 -6.93
N TYR A 240 -4.33 17.42 -6.23
CA TYR A 240 -3.46 16.36 -5.68
C TYR A 240 -2.79 15.61 -6.83
N ARG A 241 -3.58 15.11 -7.80
CA ARG A 241 -3.04 14.34 -8.92
C ARG A 241 -1.95 15.12 -9.67
N LYS A 242 -2.19 16.42 -9.91
CA LYS A 242 -1.23 17.33 -10.52
C LYS A 242 0.02 17.50 -9.67
N ALA A 243 -0.10 17.72 -8.36
CA ALA A 243 1.04 17.83 -7.46
C ALA A 243 1.92 16.57 -7.46
N VAL A 244 1.34 15.37 -7.64
CA VAL A 244 2.10 14.12 -7.80
C VAL A 244 2.84 14.07 -9.14
N VAL A 245 2.19 14.44 -10.24
CA VAL A 245 2.78 14.35 -11.59
C VAL A 245 3.83 15.44 -11.83
N ASP A 246 3.64 16.63 -11.28
CA ASP A 246 4.55 17.76 -11.41
C ASP A 246 5.80 17.60 -10.51
N ALA A 247 5.68 16.86 -9.41
CA ALA A 247 6.80 16.64 -8.50
C ALA A 247 7.95 15.86 -9.17
N SER A 248 9.17 16.30 -8.88
CA SER A 248 10.40 15.67 -9.34
C SER A 248 11.47 15.77 -8.26
N ASP A 249 12.60 15.07 -8.45
CA ASP A 249 13.66 14.99 -7.43
C ASP A 249 13.12 14.65 -6.03
N GLY A 250 12.51 13.47 -5.89
CA GLY A 250 11.79 13.12 -4.66
C GLY A 250 12.68 12.94 -3.43
N GLY A 251 14.01 12.91 -3.59
CA GLY A 251 14.95 12.99 -2.46
C GLY A 251 15.01 14.39 -1.83
N VAL A 252 14.70 15.42 -2.61
CA VAL A 252 14.65 16.83 -2.17
C VAL A 252 13.22 17.28 -1.92
N THR A 253 12.28 16.91 -2.80
CA THR A 253 10.90 17.42 -2.76
C THR A 253 9.96 16.58 -1.91
N THR A 254 10.42 15.52 -1.26
CA THR A 254 9.62 14.76 -0.29
C THR A 254 10.34 14.58 1.04
N ALA A 255 9.60 14.60 2.15
CA ALA A 255 10.15 14.28 3.47
C ALA A 255 9.17 13.50 4.32
N ARG A 256 9.72 12.71 5.26
CA ARG A 256 9.00 12.08 6.37
C ARG A 256 8.77 13.13 7.46
N THR A 257 7.52 13.36 7.84
CA THR A 257 7.16 14.42 8.78
C THR A 257 5.81 14.17 9.44
N THR A 258 5.60 14.74 10.62
CA THR A 258 4.30 14.78 11.31
C THR A 258 3.54 16.08 11.07
N VAL A 259 4.14 17.06 10.37
CA VAL A 259 3.54 18.38 10.09
C VAL A 259 2.16 18.24 9.45
N TYR A 260 2.04 17.35 8.46
CA TYR A 260 0.79 17.14 7.74
C TYR A 260 -0.29 16.44 8.55
N ASP A 261 0.08 15.61 9.52
CA ASP A 261 -0.88 14.97 10.41
C ASP A 261 -1.44 16.01 11.40
N LYS A 262 -0.55 16.83 11.97
CA LYS A 262 -0.89 17.95 12.86
C LYS A 262 -1.78 18.98 12.17
N ALA A 263 -1.41 19.43 10.97
CA ALA A 263 -2.20 20.38 10.19
C ALA A 263 -3.60 19.85 9.82
N ARG A 264 -3.77 18.51 9.75
CA ARG A 264 -5.04 17.84 9.46
C ARG A 264 -5.81 17.40 10.71
N GLY A 265 -5.34 17.72 11.91
CA GLY A 265 -5.93 17.27 13.17
C GLY A 265 -5.90 15.75 13.38
N THR A 266 -4.92 15.05 12.78
CA THR A 266 -4.76 13.59 12.92
C THR A 266 -3.73 13.29 14.01
N HIS A 267 -4.18 12.84 15.19
CA HIS A 267 -3.30 12.68 16.36
C HIS A 267 -3.13 11.23 16.88
N GLY A 268 -3.79 10.24 16.27
CA GLY A 268 -3.81 8.87 16.80
C GLY A 268 -2.67 7.96 16.35
N TRP A 269 -1.75 8.42 15.49
CA TRP A 269 -0.62 7.60 15.05
C TRP A 269 0.33 7.30 16.21
N PRO A 270 0.78 6.03 16.40
CA PRO A 270 1.86 5.73 17.32
C PRO A 270 3.13 6.51 16.94
N GLY A 271 3.88 7.01 17.93
CA GLY A 271 4.98 7.96 17.72
C GLY A 271 6.15 7.45 16.85
N ILE A 272 6.23 6.15 16.60
CA ILE A 272 7.20 5.54 15.67
C ILE A 272 6.82 5.70 14.19
N TYR A 273 5.61 6.19 13.89
CA TYR A 273 5.12 6.42 12.53
C TYR A 273 5.06 7.91 12.19
N ASN A 274 5.33 8.22 10.93
CA ASN A 274 5.05 9.53 10.34
C ASN A 274 4.74 9.38 8.84
N GLY A 275 4.27 10.44 8.18
CA GLY A 275 3.91 10.42 6.77
C GLY A 275 5.01 10.98 5.86
N ARG A 276 5.26 10.33 4.72
CA ARG A 276 6.04 10.94 3.62
C ARG A 276 5.13 11.62 2.61
N ALA A 277 5.40 12.89 2.33
CA ALA A 277 4.63 13.70 1.39
C ALA A 277 5.54 14.61 0.57
N VAL A 278 5.01 15.10 -0.56
CA VAL A 278 5.59 16.22 -1.31
C VAL A 278 5.59 17.45 -0.41
N LEU A 279 6.70 18.17 -0.39
CA LEU A 279 6.88 19.37 0.43
C LEU A 279 6.14 20.56 -0.19
N ASN A 280 5.48 21.33 0.67
CA ASN A 280 4.74 22.54 0.29
C ASN A 280 4.85 23.60 1.40
N GLN A 281 4.07 24.67 1.31
CA GLN A 281 4.14 25.78 2.25
C GLN A 281 3.90 25.38 3.72
N SER A 282 3.03 24.40 3.99
CA SER A 282 2.80 23.91 5.36
C SER A 282 4.04 23.28 5.98
N TYR A 283 4.85 22.56 5.19
CA TYR A 283 6.13 22.04 5.67
C TYR A 283 7.14 23.16 5.94
N TRP A 284 7.33 24.06 4.97
CA TRP A 284 8.36 25.10 5.05
C TRP A 284 8.08 26.12 6.15
N ASP A 285 6.83 26.49 6.39
CA ASP A 285 6.49 27.40 7.48
C ASP A 285 6.73 26.75 8.84
N SER A 286 6.46 25.44 8.98
CA SER A 286 6.81 24.72 10.20
C SER A 286 8.33 24.70 10.42
N GLN A 287 9.14 24.52 9.37
CA GLN A 287 10.60 24.62 9.49
C GLN A 287 11.09 26.02 9.89
N LYS A 288 10.29 27.06 9.62
CA LYS A 288 10.55 28.45 10.04
C LYS A 288 9.99 28.79 11.44
N GLY A 289 9.43 27.81 12.15
CA GLY A 289 8.93 27.97 13.51
C GLY A 289 7.46 28.41 13.63
N MET A 290 6.66 28.32 12.55
CA MET A 290 5.21 28.51 12.64
C MET A 290 4.59 27.49 13.60
N THR A 291 3.66 27.93 14.45
CA THR A 291 3.00 27.04 15.42
C THR A 291 2.05 26.06 14.73
N GLU A 292 1.75 24.96 15.40
CA GLU A 292 0.86 23.92 14.86
C GLU A 292 -0.56 24.45 14.65
N GLU A 293 -1.05 25.30 15.56
CA GLU A 293 -2.38 25.91 15.48
C GLU A 293 -2.50 26.86 14.30
N GLU A 294 -1.49 27.71 14.09
CA GLU A 294 -1.46 28.63 12.95
C GLU A 294 -1.42 27.86 11.62
N ASN A 295 -0.58 26.84 11.53
CA ASN A 295 -0.46 26.02 10.32
C ASN A 295 -1.77 25.27 10.03
N ALA A 296 -2.42 24.69 11.04
CA ALA A 296 -3.71 24.02 10.90
C ALA A 296 -4.80 24.99 10.39
N LYS A 297 -4.87 26.22 10.92
CA LYS A 297 -5.80 27.24 10.43
C LYS A 297 -5.56 27.57 8.95
N LEU A 298 -4.31 27.80 8.56
CA LEU A 298 -3.97 28.10 7.16
C LEU A 298 -4.21 26.91 6.23
N TYR A 299 -4.07 25.69 6.74
CA TYR A 299 -4.43 24.46 6.03
C TYR A 299 -5.93 24.40 5.74
N GLU A 300 -6.78 24.68 6.73
CA GLU A 300 -8.24 24.75 6.55
C GLU A 300 -8.66 25.84 5.55
N GLU A 301 -8.00 27.00 5.58
CA GLU A 301 -8.20 28.06 4.60
C GLU A 301 -7.81 27.63 3.18
N ALA A 302 -6.71 26.89 3.03
CA ALA A 302 -6.30 26.34 1.75
C ALA A 302 -7.27 25.26 1.23
N ALA A 303 -7.85 24.44 2.10
CA ALA A 303 -8.84 23.44 1.74
C ALA A 303 -10.08 24.06 1.08
N LYS A 304 -10.49 25.26 1.52
CA LYS A 304 -11.61 26.03 0.94
C LYS A 304 -11.32 26.56 -0.47
N LYS A 305 -10.05 26.57 -0.91
CA LYS A 305 -9.63 27.03 -2.24
C LYS A 305 -9.69 25.94 -3.32
N GLY A 306 -10.15 24.74 -2.98
CA GLY A 306 -10.23 23.62 -3.93
C GLY A 306 -8.86 23.24 -4.49
N ASP A 307 -8.75 23.12 -5.81
CA ASP A 307 -7.50 22.68 -6.46
C ASP A 307 -6.32 23.67 -6.28
N GLN A 308 -6.59 24.95 -6.00
CA GLN A 308 -5.55 25.95 -5.71
C GLN A 308 -4.91 25.77 -4.33
N GLY A 309 -5.46 24.89 -3.47
CA GLY A 309 -4.85 24.53 -2.20
C GLY A 309 -3.65 23.59 -2.33
N TRP A 310 -3.43 22.98 -3.50
CA TRP A 310 -2.43 21.94 -3.75
C TRP A 310 -1.16 22.50 -4.41
N GLY A 311 -0.15 21.63 -4.58
CA GLY A 311 1.13 21.98 -5.19
C GLY A 311 2.10 22.68 -4.25
N GLU A 312 3.22 23.14 -4.81
CA GLU A 312 4.37 23.69 -4.06
C GLU A 312 3.99 24.92 -3.21
N THR A 313 3.24 25.85 -3.78
CA THR A 313 2.73 27.05 -3.08
C THR A 313 1.46 26.79 -2.27
N GLY A 314 0.89 25.58 -2.40
CA GLY A 314 -0.27 25.14 -1.64
C GLY A 314 0.07 24.72 -0.21
N ARG A 315 -0.94 24.27 0.51
CA ARG A 315 -0.82 23.73 1.88
C ARG A 315 -1.38 22.32 2.03
N MET A 316 -2.18 21.87 1.07
CA MET A 316 -2.85 20.57 1.12
C MET A 316 -1.86 19.40 1.05
N THR A 317 -2.08 18.39 1.89
CA THR A 317 -1.17 17.26 2.06
C THR A 317 -1.16 16.33 0.84
N THR A 318 -0.01 16.21 0.18
CA THR A 318 0.19 15.34 -0.98
C THR A 318 1.10 14.16 -0.57
N TYR A 319 0.54 13.09 -0.01
CA TYR A 319 1.32 11.90 0.35
C TYR A 319 1.87 11.20 -0.90
N ALA A 320 3.20 11.13 -1.03
CA ALA A 320 3.88 10.52 -2.17
C ALA A 320 5.28 10.04 -1.75
N GLY A 321 5.77 8.99 -2.41
CA GLY A 321 7.08 8.39 -2.14
C GLY A 321 8.23 9.10 -2.86
N THR A 322 9.46 8.72 -2.51
CA THR A 322 10.69 9.31 -3.10
C THR A 322 10.80 9.09 -4.61
N GLY A 323 10.16 8.04 -5.13
CA GLY A 323 10.10 7.77 -6.58
C GLY A 323 9.16 8.69 -7.38
N VAL A 324 8.55 9.70 -6.77
CA VAL A 324 7.53 10.57 -7.40
C VAL A 324 7.98 11.14 -8.75
N GLY A 325 9.26 11.47 -8.90
CA GLY A 325 9.82 11.97 -10.15
C GLY A 325 9.76 11.00 -11.33
N LEU A 326 9.46 9.71 -11.12
CA LEU A 326 9.24 8.72 -12.17
C LEU A 326 7.78 8.70 -12.68
N VAL A 327 6.86 9.38 -11.98
CA VAL A 327 5.44 9.43 -12.32
C VAL A 327 5.16 10.56 -13.31
N LYS A 328 5.43 10.33 -14.60
CA LYS A 328 5.40 11.37 -15.64
C LYS A 328 4.06 11.61 -16.34
N LYS A 329 3.09 10.72 -16.15
CA LYS A 329 1.79 10.76 -16.85
C LYS A 329 0.70 10.11 -16.03
N VAL A 330 -0.52 10.62 -16.17
CA VAL A 330 -1.74 9.96 -15.72
C VAL A 330 -2.03 8.79 -16.66
N MET A 331 -2.37 7.63 -16.09
CA MET A 331 -2.65 6.41 -16.85
C MET A 331 -3.70 5.57 -16.12
N PRO A 332 -4.65 4.93 -16.84
CA PRO A 332 -5.56 3.95 -16.24
C PRO A 332 -4.82 2.89 -15.43
N ALA A 333 -5.33 2.56 -14.25
CA ALA A 333 -4.67 1.65 -13.32
C ALA A 333 -4.38 0.27 -13.94
N GLY A 334 -5.30 -0.23 -14.77
CA GLY A 334 -5.08 -1.49 -15.49
C GLY A 334 -3.94 -1.43 -16.50
N GLU A 335 -3.74 -0.28 -17.17
CA GLU A 335 -2.62 -0.09 -18.08
C GLU A 335 -1.29 0.10 -17.34
N ILE A 336 -1.31 0.71 -16.14
CA ILE A 336 -0.14 0.74 -15.25
C ILE A 336 0.32 -0.68 -14.94
N VAL A 337 -0.59 -1.58 -14.54
CA VAL A 337 -0.28 -2.98 -14.24
C VAL A 337 0.35 -3.68 -15.45
N LYS A 338 -0.27 -3.57 -16.63
CA LYS A 338 0.25 -4.17 -17.86
C LYS A 338 1.62 -3.62 -18.26
N GLU A 339 1.82 -2.30 -18.16
CA GLU A 339 3.08 -1.63 -18.48
C GLU A 339 4.20 -2.14 -17.57
N VAL A 340 4.00 -2.19 -16.24
CA VAL A 340 5.05 -2.65 -15.32
C VAL A 340 5.38 -4.13 -15.46
N LEU A 341 4.38 -4.99 -15.70
CA LEU A 341 4.58 -6.42 -15.94
C LEU A 341 5.40 -6.65 -17.21
N ARG A 342 4.99 -6.04 -18.32
CA ARG A 342 5.72 -6.13 -19.60
C ARG A 342 7.15 -5.60 -19.47
N ASP A 343 7.30 -4.41 -18.91
CA ASP A 343 8.60 -3.72 -18.85
C ASP A 343 9.57 -4.43 -17.91
N SER A 344 9.08 -5.02 -16.81
CA SER A 344 9.91 -5.81 -15.89
C SER A 344 10.38 -7.12 -16.54
N ALA A 345 9.49 -7.85 -17.22
CA ALA A 345 9.85 -9.06 -17.96
C ALA A 345 10.93 -8.78 -19.03
N GLN A 346 10.80 -7.67 -19.76
CA GLN A 346 11.83 -7.24 -20.73
C GLN A 346 13.18 -6.90 -20.09
N ARG A 347 13.19 -6.39 -18.86
CA ARG A 347 14.45 -6.06 -18.15
C ARG A 347 15.14 -7.31 -17.66
N LEU A 348 14.38 -8.25 -17.07
CA LEU A 348 14.90 -9.52 -16.59
C LEU A 348 15.46 -10.39 -17.72
N SER A 349 14.85 -10.36 -18.90
CA SER A 349 15.37 -11.11 -20.06
C SER A 349 16.67 -10.50 -20.62
N LYS A 350 16.83 -9.18 -20.58
CA LYS A 350 18.03 -8.47 -21.05
C LYS A 350 19.22 -8.54 -20.07
N SER A 351 18.98 -8.85 -18.79
CA SER A 351 20.02 -8.99 -17.77
C SER A 351 20.64 -10.39 -17.70
N GLY A 352 20.23 -11.33 -18.56
CA GLY A 352 20.94 -12.60 -18.73
C GLY A 352 22.38 -12.39 -19.23
N PRO A 353 23.30 -13.35 -19.01
CA PRO A 353 24.67 -13.24 -19.48
C PRO A 353 24.68 -12.93 -20.98
N LYS A 354 25.34 -11.83 -21.35
CA LYS A 354 25.67 -11.56 -22.75
C LYS A 354 26.79 -12.53 -23.10
N ASN A 355 26.48 -13.50 -23.97
CA ASN A 355 27.48 -14.35 -24.61
C ASN A 355 28.55 -13.51 -25.30
#